data_AF-A0A7J3XFG6-F1
#
_entry.id   AF-A0A7J3XFG6-F1
#
_cell.length_a   1.000
_cell.length_b   1.000
_cell.length_c   1.000
_cell.angle_alpha   90.00
_cell.angle_beta   90.00
_cell.angle_gamma   90.00
#
_symmetry.space_group_name_H-M   'P 1'
#
loop_
_entity.id
_entity.type
_entity.pdbx_description
1 polymer ?
#
loop_
_entity_poly.entity_id
_entity_poly.type
_entity_poly.pdbx_seq_one_letter_code
_entity_poly.pdbx_strand_id
1 'polypeptide(L)'
;MESQRELVSKADLKARERALRILRERFYEVLEDVTRGRPPKLVIRRRTLSNTIYDPERGLLLLGDSTFERSFLDLREARKFMQTMLMASIIFEALSNGEYPTIRDLYYRGKHTIRFRKLPSKAVAEENTWDEQSESDSVIRDIEVYTNVLREEMLILSKEKGKVVGEMKIRSGDDVIDLSKMGHGAYSIEP
;
A
#
# COMPACT_ATOMS: atom_id res chain seq x y z
N MET A 1 4.42 5.14 -28.43
CA MET A 1 3.77 5.48 -27.15
C MET A 1 2.31 5.01 -27.09
N GLU A 2 1.64 4.77 -28.23
CA GLU A 2 0.30 4.15 -28.26
C GLU A 2 0.31 2.62 -28.06
N SER A 3 1.39 1.92 -28.43
CA SER A 3 1.43 0.44 -28.37
C SER A 3 1.55 -0.18 -26.97
N GLN A 4 1.74 0.62 -25.91
CA GLN A 4 1.72 0.13 -24.52
C GLN A 4 0.34 0.26 -23.87
N ARG A 5 -0.60 1.01 -24.47
CA ARG A 5 -1.97 1.15 -23.95
C ARG A 5 -2.87 -0.04 -24.25
N GLU A 6 -2.51 -0.88 -25.22
CA GLU A 6 -3.35 -2.01 -25.69
C GLU A 6 -3.25 -3.28 -24.83
N LEU A 7 -2.35 -3.34 -23.83
CA LEU A 7 -2.11 -4.52 -23.00
C LEU A 7 -2.62 -4.40 -21.56
N VAL A 8 -3.29 -3.31 -21.20
CA VAL A 8 -3.75 -3.08 -19.82
C VAL A 8 -5.21 -3.53 -19.69
N SER A 9 -5.45 -4.52 -18.83
CA SER A 9 -6.79 -5.01 -18.50
C SER A 9 -7.71 -3.88 -18.05
N LYS A 10 -8.97 -3.92 -18.48
CA LYS A 10 -10.00 -2.96 -18.02
C LYS A 10 -10.17 -2.99 -16.49
N ALA A 11 -9.93 -4.15 -15.87
CA ALA A 11 -9.98 -4.31 -14.42
C ALA A 11 -8.87 -3.48 -13.73
N ASP A 12 -7.64 -3.55 -14.24
CA ASP A 12 -6.49 -2.83 -13.71
C ASP A 12 -6.66 -1.32 -13.83
N LEU A 13 -7.18 -0.84 -14.97
CA LEU A 13 -7.46 0.57 -15.18
C LEU A 13 -8.45 1.09 -14.12
N LYS A 14 -9.53 0.34 -13.87
CA LYS A 14 -10.52 0.69 -12.86
C LYS A 14 -9.96 0.64 -11.43
N ALA A 15 -9.14 -0.36 -11.12
CA ALA A 15 -8.47 -0.48 -9.83
C ALA A 15 -7.51 0.70 -9.59
N ARG A 16 -6.68 1.04 -10.59
CA ARG A 16 -5.75 2.17 -10.59
C ARG A 16 -6.46 3.50 -10.37
N GLU A 17 -7.52 3.77 -11.14
CA GLU A 17 -8.32 4.99 -10.98
C GLU A 17 -8.92 5.11 -9.57
N ARG A 18 -9.45 4.00 -9.03
CA ARG A 18 -10.00 3.97 -7.67
C ARG A 18 -8.93 4.25 -6.62
N ALA A 19 -7.78 3.58 -6.71
CA ALA A 19 -6.68 3.75 -5.76
C ALA A 19 -6.11 5.18 -5.80
N LEU A 20 -5.89 5.73 -7.01
CA LEU A 20 -5.43 7.12 -7.18
C LEU A 20 -6.40 8.14 -6.60
N ARG A 21 -7.71 7.94 -6.82
CA ARG A 21 -8.74 8.82 -6.27
C ARG A 21 -8.70 8.82 -4.74
N ILE A 22 -8.68 7.64 -4.13
CA ILE A 22 -8.68 7.50 -2.65
C ILE A 22 -7.40 8.08 -2.04
N LEU A 23 -6.22 7.78 -2.60
CA LEU A 23 -4.96 8.35 -2.13
C LEU A 23 -4.96 9.89 -2.23
N ARG A 24 -5.48 10.43 -3.33
CA ARG A 24 -5.61 11.87 -3.52
C ARG A 24 -6.54 12.51 -2.49
N GLU A 25 -7.70 11.90 -2.22
CA GLU A 25 -8.62 12.34 -1.17
C GLU A 25 -7.91 12.40 0.20
N ARG A 26 -7.15 11.36 0.55
CA ARG A 26 -6.35 11.32 1.78
C ARG A 26 -5.26 12.39 1.84
N PHE A 27 -4.63 12.71 0.72
CA PHE A 27 -3.66 13.81 0.68
C PHE A 27 -4.31 15.18 0.84
N TYR A 28 -5.52 15.37 0.29
CA TYR A 28 -6.27 16.61 0.49
C TYR A 28 -6.67 16.83 1.95
N GLU A 29 -7.07 15.78 2.67
CA GLU A 29 -7.36 15.86 4.11
C GLU A 29 -6.15 16.40 4.89
N VAL A 30 -4.95 15.87 4.61
CA VAL A 30 -3.70 16.33 5.23
C VAL A 30 -3.37 17.77 4.82
N LEU A 31 -3.54 18.11 3.54
CA LEU A 31 -3.28 19.46 3.02
C LEU A 31 -4.23 20.50 3.64
N GLU A 32 -5.49 20.14 3.88
CA GLU A 32 -6.48 20.98 4.53
C GLU A 32 -6.05 21.33 5.97
N ASP A 33 -5.49 20.37 6.70
CA ASP A 33 -4.93 20.64 8.03
C ASP A 33 -3.77 21.63 7.97
N VAL A 34 -2.81 21.41 7.06
CA VAL A 34 -1.65 22.29 6.88
C VAL A 34 -2.06 23.71 6.50
N THR A 35 -2.96 23.85 5.52
CA THR A 35 -3.42 25.16 5.02
C THR A 35 -4.23 25.95 6.06
N ARG A 36 -4.92 25.26 6.97
CA ARG A 36 -5.62 25.87 8.11
C ARG A 36 -4.73 26.12 9.33
N GLY A 37 -3.43 25.81 9.24
CA GLY A 37 -2.50 25.94 10.36
C GLY A 37 -2.77 24.95 11.50
N ARG A 38 -3.50 23.86 11.24
CA ARG A 38 -3.74 22.79 12.20
C ARG A 38 -2.59 21.76 12.10
N PRO A 39 -2.18 21.14 13.21
CA PRO A 39 -1.24 20.02 13.18
C PRO A 39 -1.80 18.89 12.31
N PRO A 40 -1.10 18.47 11.23
CA PRO A 40 -1.59 17.38 10.39
C PRO A 40 -1.49 16.06 11.13
N LYS A 41 -2.55 15.25 10.99
CA LYS A 41 -2.64 13.92 11.62
C LYS A 41 -3.31 12.92 10.70
N LEU A 42 -2.96 11.64 10.85
CA LEU A 42 -3.60 10.53 10.16
C LEU A 42 -4.43 9.74 11.18
N VAL A 43 -5.70 9.47 10.88
CA VAL A 43 -6.57 8.65 11.72
C VAL A 43 -6.63 7.25 11.12
N ILE A 44 -6.11 6.25 11.82
CA ILE A 44 -5.94 4.88 11.31
C ILE A 44 -6.61 3.90 12.27
N ARG A 45 -7.32 2.89 11.75
CA ARG A 45 -7.90 1.84 12.60
C ARG A 45 -6.81 0.98 13.23
N ARG A 46 -7.01 0.59 14.50
CA ARG A 46 -6.06 -0.24 15.23
C ARG A 46 -6.09 -1.68 14.71
N ARG A 47 -4.92 -2.22 14.40
CA ARG A 47 -4.73 -3.63 14.00
C ARG A 47 -4.33 -4.50 15.19
N THR A 48 -5.07 -4.38 16.30
CA THR A 48 -4.82 -5.13 17.53
C THR A 48 -5.85 -6.23 17.70
N LEU A 49 -5.49 -7.32 18.39
CA LEU A 49 -6.42 -8.42 18.69
C LEU A 49 -7.70 -7.92 19.39
N SER A 50 -7.56 -6.93 20.29
CA SER A 50 -8.69 -6.29 20.98
C SER A 50 -9.64 -5.52 20.07
N ASN A 51 -9.21 -5.15 18.86
CA ASN A 51 -10.03 -4.47 17.85
C ASN A 51 -10.41 -5.39 16.68
N THR A 52 -10.17 -6.70 16.79
CA THR A 52 -10.57 -7.66 15.76
C THR A 52 -11.92 -8.27 16.13
N ILE A 53 -12.89 -8.14 15.23
CA ILE A 53 -14.25 -8.67 15.39
C ILE A 53 -14.42 -9.84 14.42
N TYR A 54 -14.89 -10.97 14.92
CA TYR A 54 -15.26 -12.11 14.07
C TYR A 54 -16.68 -11.92 13.55
N ASP A 55 -16.85 -11.95 12.23
CA ASP A 55 -18.13 -12.00 11.53
C ASP A 55 -18.48 -13.48 11.27
N PRO A 56 -19.39 -14.08 12.05
CA PRO A 56 -19.72 -15.50 11.92
C PRO A 56 -20.52 -15.82 10.65
N GLU A 57 -21.26 -14.87 10.09
CA GLU A 57 -22.03 -15.10 8.87
C GLU A 57 -21.12 -15.22 7.66
N ARG A 58 -20.09 -14.36 7.59
CA ARG A 58 -19.12 -14.36 6.49
C ARG A 58 -17.91 -15.24 6.75
N GLY A 59 -17.70 -15.65 8.00
CA GLY A 59 -16.49 -16.35 8.44
C GLY A 59 -15.22 -15.49 8.35
N LEU A 60 -15.35 -14.17 8.51
CA LEU A 60 -14.27 -13.20 8.32
C LEU A 60 -13.84 -12.54 9.62
N LEU A 61 -12.57 -12.13 9.68
CA LEU A 61 -12.06 -11.24 10.74
C LEU A 61 -12.05 -9.80 10.22
N LEU A 62 -12.80 -8.94 10.89
CA LEU A 62 -12.95 -7.53 10.54
C LEU A 62 -12.26 -6.64 11.58
N LEU A 63 -11.79 -5.47 11.15
CA LEU A 63 -11.31 -4.44 12.07
C LEU A 63 -12.51 -3.66 12.62
N GLY A 64 -12.61 -3.58 13.94
CA GLY A 64 -13.54 -2.74 14.66
C GLY A 64 -13.21 -1.24 14.55
N ASP A 65 -13.99 -0.43 15.26
CA ASP A 65 -14.00 1.03 15.12
C ASP A 65 -12.90 1.74 15.91
N SER A 66 -12.11 1.02 16.71
CA SER A 66 -11.04 1.64 17.48
C SER A 66 -9.96 2.19 16.54
N THR A 67 -9.65 3.47 16.69
CA THR A 67 -8.64 4.17 15.90
C THR A 67 -7.50 4.67 16.78
N PHE A 68 -6.38 5.01 16.13
CA PHE A 68 -5.32 5.80 16.71
C PHE A 68 -5.01 6.96 15.77
N GLU A 69 -4.53 8.05 16.35
CA GLU A 69 -4.04 9.18 15.60
C GLU A 69 -2.52 9.05 15.46
N ARG A 70 -2.01 9.37 14.28
CA ARG A 70 -0.58 9.52 14.01
C ARG A 70 -0.34 10.99 13.72
N SER A 71 0.24 11.71 14.68
CA SER A 71 0.46 13.16 14.60
C SER A 71 1.85 13.49 14.08
N PHE A 72 1.94 14.48 13.18
CA PHE A 72 3.24 14.96 12.70
C PHE A 72 4.05 15.70 13.77
N LEU A 73 3.38 16.39 14.71
CA LEU A 73 4.05 17.19 15.74
C LEU A 73 4.38 16.40 17.02
N ASP A 74 4.01 15.11 17.09
CA ASP A 74 4.44 14.24 18.19
C ASP A 74 5.83 13.66 17.87
N LEU A 75 6.80 13.89 18.76
CA LEU A 75 8.16 13.39 18.64
C LEU A 75 8.25 11.86 18.44
N ARG A 76 7.32 11.10 19.01
CA ARG A 76 7.32 9.62 18.90
C ARG A 76 6.74 9.14 17.58
N GLU A 77 5.91 9.96 16.93
CA GLU A 77 5.13 9.57 15.76
C GLU A 77 5.58 10.28 14.48
N ALA A 78 6.31 11.39 14.59
CA ALA A 78 6.77 12.21 13.46
C ALA A 78 7.49 11.38 12.38
N ARG A 79 8.39 10.46 12.80
CA ARG A 79 9.09 9.55 11.87
C ARG A 79 8.10 8.63 11.15
N LYS A 80 7.17 8.02 11.88
CA LYS A 80 6.13 7.13 11.31
C LYS A 80 5.18 7.90 10.38
N PHE A 81 4.82 9.14 10.74
CA PHE A 81 3.99 10.01 9.92
C PHE A 81 4.67 10.27 8.57
N MET A 82 5.93 10.74 8.61
CA MET A 82 6.73 11.00 7.43
C MET A 82 6.87 9.75 6.56
N GLN A 83 7.23 8.60 7.15
CA GLN A 83 7.33 7.33 6.43
C GLN A 83 6.03 6.95 5.72
N THR A 84 4.88 7.17 6.38
CA THR A 84 3.56 6.86 5.80
C THR A 84 3.25 7.74 4.61
N MET A 85 3.49 9.06 4.74
CA MET A 85 3.26 10.01 3.64
C MET A 85 4.21 9.77 2.47
N LEU A 86 5.49 9.50 2.73
CA LEU A 86 6.47 9.19 1.70
C LEU A 86 6.13 7.90 0.96
N MET A 87 5.79 6.82 1.67
CA MET A 87 5.41 5.57 1.02
C MET A 87 4.12 5.74 0.20
N ALA A 88 3.12 6.44 0.75
CA ALA A 88 1.89 6.74 0.02
C ALA A 88 2.15 7.56 -1.25
N SER A 89 3.08 8.54 -1.21
CA SER A 89 3.43 9.33 -2.40
C SER A 89 4.14 8.48 -3.46
N ILE A 90 5.03 7.58 -3.06
CA ILE A 90 5.72 6.65 -3.99
C ILE A 90 4.69 5.72 -4.66
N ILE A 91 3.72 5.19 -3.90
CA ILE A 91 2.63 4.37 -4.45
C ILE A 91 1.79 5.19 -5.43
N PHE A 92 1.42 6.42 -5.05
CA PHE A 92 0.65 7.31 -5.92
C PHE A 92 1.37 7.63 -7.23
N GLU A 93 2.68 7.87 -7.18
CA GLU A 93 3.51 8.13 -8.36
C GLU A 93 3.59 6.90 -9.27
N ALA A 94 3.88 5.72 -8.70
CA ALA A 94 3.91 4.47 -9.46
C ALA A 94 2.56 4.18 -10.14
N LEU A 95 1.45 4.38 -9.41
CA LEU A 95 0.10 4.25 -9.96
C LEU A 95 -0.18 5.27 -11.07
N SER A 96 0.29 6.51 -10.93
CA SER A 96 0.09 7.56 -11.94
C SER A 96 0.88 7.28 -13.23
N ASN A 97 2.04 6.64 -13.11
CA ASN A 97 2.93 6.33 -14.23
C ASN A 97 2.59 5.03 -14.98
N GLY A 98 1.52 4.33 -14.62
CA GLY A 98 1.21 3.04 -15.27
C GLY A 98 2.03 1.87 -14.75
N GLU A 99 2.77 2.03 -13.65
CA GLU A 99 3.70 1.01 -13.14
C GLU A 99 3.01 -0.03 -12.24
N TYR A 100 3.68 -1.16 -12.04
CA TYR A 100 3.27 -2.29 -11.21
C TYR A 100 4.40 -2.67 -10.25
N PRO A 101 4.63 -1.87 -9.19
CA PRO A 101 5.79 -2.05 -8.33
C PRO A 101 5.64 -3.28 -7.44
N THR A 102 6.75 -3.99 -7.16
CA THR A 102 6.77 -4.96 -6.07
C THR A 102 6.99 -4.27 -4.73
N ILE A 103 6.70 -4.96 -3.62
CA ILE A 103 6.98 -4.48 -2.26
C ILE A 103 8.48 -4.12 -2.08
N ARG A 104 9.39 -4.85 -2.75
CA ARG A 104 10.82 -4.56 -2.72
C ARG A 104 11.17 -3.31 -3.52
N ASP A 105 10.54 -3.09 -4.67
CA ASP A 105 10.74 -1.87 -5.45
C ASP A 105 10.33 -0.65 -4.63
N LEU A 106 9.19 -0.72 -3.93
CA LEU A 106 8.75 0.34 -3.01
C LEU A 106 9.74 0.57 -1.87
N TYR A 107 10.26 -0.50 -1.26
CA TYR A 107 11.30 -0.41 -0.23
C TYR A 107 12.54 0.33 -0.74
N TYR A 108 13.07 -0.02 -1.90
CA TYR A 108 14.27 0.62 -2.43
C TYR A 108 14.02 2.05 -2.90
N ARG A 109 12.86 2.34 -3.51
CA ARG A 109 12.50 3.71 -3.94
C ARG A 109 12.41 4.69 -2.79
N GLY A 110 11.90 4.27 -1.63
CA GLY A 110 11.82 5.16 -0.48
C GLY A 110 13.01 5.08 0.48
N LYS A 111 13.97 4.17 0.26
CA LYS A 111 15.16 4.05 1.09
C LYS A 111 16.13 5.20 0.82
N HIS A 112 15.96 6.28 1.60
CA HIS A 112 16.86 7.43 1.58
C HIS A 112 17.60 7.56 2.89
N THR A 113 18.86 7.99 2.82
CA THR A 113 19.66 8.40 3.97
C THR A 113 19.56 9.93 4.14
N ILE A 114 18.90 10.35 5.20
CA ILE A 114 18.76 11.76 5.58
C ILE A 114 19.99 12.16 6.38
N ARG A 115 20.83 13.01 5.79
CA ARG A 115 22.01 13.56 6.44
C ARG A 115 21.68 14.93 7.03
N PHE A 116 21.85 15.10 8.33
CA PHE A 116 21.59 16.36 9.04
C PHE A 116 22.67 16.68 10.06
N ARG A 117 22.74 17.93 10.52
CA ARG A 117 23.67 18.34 11.59
C ARG A 117 22.94 18.36 12.92
N LYS A 118 23.47 17.64 13.90
CA LYS A 118 22.97 17.70 15.28
C LYS A 118 23.27 19.07 15.87
N LEU A 119 22.29 19.66 16.54
CA LEU A 119 22.49 20.85 17.35
C LEU A 119 22.62 20.42 18.82
N PRO A 120 23.56 21.01 19.60
CA PRO A 120 24.50 22.08 19.27
C PRO A 120 25.85 21.59 18.72
N SER A 121 26.15 20.28 18.77
CA SER A 121 27.48 19.73 18.49
C SER A 121 27.97 19.89 17.04
N LYS A 122 27.07 20.27 16.11
CA LYS A 122 27.29 20.37 14.66
C LYS A 122 27.82 19.09 13.99
N ALA A 123 27.85 17.97 14.72
CA ALA A 123 28.23 16.68 14.18
C ALA A 123 27.24 16.25 13.08
N VAL A 124 27.78 15.70 11.99
CA VAL A 124 26.97 15.11 10.93
C VAL A 124 26.39 13.81 11.45
N ALA A 125 25.07 13.68 11.35
CA ALA A 125 24.33 12.47 11.65
C ALA A 125 23.58 12.02 10.38
N GLU A 126 23.36 10.73 10.30
CA GLU A 126 22.64 10.09 9.21
C GLU A 126 21.54 9.23 9.80
N GLU A 127 20.36 9.31 9.20
CA GLU A 127 19.21 8.50 9.56
C GLU A 127 18.54 8.01 8.28
N ASN A 128 18.30 6.70 8.19
CA ASN A 128 17.59 6.16 7.05
C ASN A 128 16.08 6.34 7.24
N THR A 129 15.40 6.49 6.11
CA THR A 129 13.92 6.50 6.07
C THR A 129 13.38 5.23 6.72
N TRP A 130 13.96 4.08 6.37
CA TRP A 130 13.79 2.81 7.07
C TRP A 130 15.07 2.00 6.95
N ASP A 131 15.35 1.23 7.99
CA ASP A 131 16.56 0.40 8.06
C ASP A 131 16.29 -1.00 7.48
N GLU A 132 15.15 -1.59 7.84
CA GLU A 132 14.74 -2.93 7.44
C GLU A 132 13.48 -2.95 6.58
N GLN A 133 13.32 -4.00 5.77
CA GLN A 133 12.12 -4.18 4.94
C GLN A 133 10.85 -4.32 5.80
N SER A 134 10.96 -4.98 6.96
CA SER A 134 9.88 -5.15 7.95
C SER A 134 9.22 -3.84 8.36
N GLU A 135 10.00 -2.76 8.40
CA GLU A 135 9.52 -1.42 8.71
C GLU A 135 8.66 -0.85 7.58
N SER A 136 9.14 -0.92 6.33
CA SER A 136 8.39 -0.48 5.15
C SER A 136 7.11 -1.31 4.94
N ASP A 137 7.16 -2.62 5.20
CA ASP A 137 6.01 -3.52 5.13
C ASP A 137 4.95 -3.16 6.18
N SER A 138 5.37 -2.67 7.35
CA SER A 138 4.45 -2.16 8.37
C SER A 138 3.73 -0.90 7.90
N VAL A 139 4.46 0.01 7.24
CA VAL A 139 3.94 1.26 6.70
C VAL A 139 2.94 1.00 5.56
N ILE A 140 3.24 0.08 4.63
CA ILE A 140 2.31 -0.29 3.56
C ILE A 140 0.99 -0.80 4.15
N ARG A 141 1.04 -1.65 5.16
CA ARG A 141 -0.18 -2.14 5.84
C ARG A 141 -0.94 -1.03 6.60
N ASP A 142 -0.25 0.00 7.09
CA ASP A 142 -0.94 1.16 7.66
C ASP A 142 -1.67 1.95 6.57
N ILE A 143 -1.07 2.08 5.37
CA ILE A 143 -1.71 2.70 4.21
C ILE A 143 -2.94 1.90 3.77
N GLU A 144 -2.87 0.57 3.75
CA GLU A 144 -4.01 -0.30 3.44
C GLU A 144 -5.20 0.02 4.35
N VAL A 145 -4.97 0.13 5.66
CA VAL A 145 -6.02 0.45 6.63
C VAL A 145 -6.48 1.90 6.55
N TYR A 146 -5.55 2.83 6.33
CA TYR A 146 -5.85 4.25 6.23
C TYR A 146 -6.69 4.59 4.98
N THR A 147 -6.40 3.92 3.87
CA THR A 147 -7.15 4.07 2.60
C THR A 147 -8.35 3.15 2.51
N ASN A 148 -8.39 2.08 3.31
CA ASN A 148 -9.33 0.97 3.17
C ASN A 148 -9.29 0.35 1.75
N VAL A 149 -8.09 0.21 1.22
CA VAL A 149 -7.78 -0.39 -0.08
C VAL A 149 -6.66 -1.39 0.13
N LEU A 150 -6.79 -2.60 -0.40
CA LEU A 150 -5.73 -3.60 -0.28
C LEU A 150 -4.56 -3.25 -1.20
N ARG A 151 -3.33 -3.66 -0.86
CA ARG A 151 -2.15 -3.38 -1.70
C ARG A 151 -2.29 -4.00 -3.10
N GLU A 152 -2.96 -5.14 -3.20
CA GLU A 152 -3.26 -5.82 -4.45
C GLU A 152 -4.22 -4.97 -5.30
N GLU A 153 -5.21 -4.30 -4.67
CA GLU A 153 -6.07 -3.31 -5.33
C GLU A 153 -5.31 -2.00 -5.68
N MET A 154 -4.17 -1.74 -5.04
CA MET A 154 -3.21 -0.70 -5.43
C MET A 154 -2.18 -1.20 -6.46
N LEU A 155 -2.40 -2.36 -7.09
CA LEU A 155 -1.53 -2.95 -8.11
C LEU A 155 -0.08 -3.14 -7.66
N ILE A 156 0.13 -3.30 -6.35
CA ILE A 156 1.43 -3.63 -5.77
C ILE A 156 1.60 -5.14 -5.89
N LEU A 157 2.50 -5.55 -6.78
CA LEU A 157 2.70 -6.97 -7.08
C LEU A 157 3.33 -7.70 -5.90
N SER A 158 2.76 -8.86 -5.59
CA SER A 158 3.34 -9.83 -4.68
C SER A 158 3.92 -11.01 -5.47
N LYS A 159 4.71 -11.85 -4.81
CA LYS A 159 5.20 -13.08 -5.45
C LYS A 159 4.08 -14.11 -5.43
N GLU A 160 3.81 -14.77 -6.56
CA GLU A 160 2.88 -15.90 -6.63
C GLU A 160 3.24 -16.96 -5.57
N LYS A 161 2.25 -17.39 -4.78
CA LYS A 161 2.45 -18.38 -3.70
C LYS A 161 1.64 -19.67 -3.87
N GLY A 162 0.73 -19.70 -4.85
CA GLY A 162 -0.23 -20.79 -5.01
C GLY A 162 -0.38 -21.22 -6.46
N LYS A 163 -0.64 -22.50 -6.64
CA LYS A 163 -1.04 -23.08 -7.93
C LYS A 163 -2.37 -23.79 -7.77
N VAL A 164 -3.19 -23.76 -8.81
CA VAL A 164 -4.53 -24.36 -8.81
C VAL A 164 -4.72 -25.25 -10.04
N VAL A 165 -5.39 -26.39 -9.82
CA VAL A 165 -5.86 -27.34 -10.83
C VAL A 165 -7.23 -27.85 -10.42
N GLY A 166 -8.05 -28.25 -11.38
CA GLY A 166 -9.33 -28.88 -11.12
C GLY A 166 -10.40 -28.51 -12.14
N GLU A 167 -11.60 -29.06 -11.96
CA GLU A 167 -12.77 -28.78 -12.81
C GLU A 167 -13.34 -27.39 -12.54
N MET A 168 -12.61 -26.37 -12.96
CA MET A 168 -12.97 -24.96 -12.75
C MET A 168 -12.55 -24.14 -13.97
N LYS A 169 -13.39 -23.15 -14.33
CA LYS A 169 -13.04 -22.12 -15.31
C LYS A 169 -12.98 -20.78 -14.60
N ILE A 170 -11.89 -20.06 -14.78
CA ILE A 170 -11.69 -18.73 -14.22
C ILE A 170 -11.63 -17.69 -15.35
N ARG A 171 -11.90 -16.43 -15.02
CA ARG A 171 -11.63 -15.31 -15.92
C ARG A 171 -10.46 -14.52 -15.32
N SER A 172 -9.33 -14.45 -16.03
CA SER A 172 -8.20 -13.59 -15.67
C SER A 172 -8.07 -12.49 -16.73
N GLY A 173 -8.16 -11.23 -16.30
CA GLY A 173 -8.30 -10.10 -17.22
C GLY A 173 -9.47 -10.29 -18.19
N ASP A 174 -9.16 -10.30 -19.49
CA ASP A 174 -10.12 -10.49 -20.57
C ASP A 174 -10.21 -11.95 -21.07
N ASP A 175 -9.41 -12.86 -20.50
CA ASP A 175 -9.31 -14.26 -20.93
C ASP A 175 -10.07 -15.22 -20.00
N VAL A 176 -10.66 -16.28 -20.56
CA VAL A 176 -11.28 -17.37 -19.80
C VAL A 176 -10.38 -18.59 -19.86
N ILE A 177 -9.91 -19.04 -18.70
CA ILE A 177 -8.93 -20.11 -18.55
C ILE A 177 -9.61 -21.34 -17.93
N ASP A 178 -9.50 -22.48 -18.61
CA ASP A 178 -10.01 -23.77 -18.14
C ASP A 178 -8.93 -24.54 -17.37
N LEU A 179 -9.07 -24.59 -16.04
CA LEU A 179 -8.09 -25.20 -15.14
C LEU A 179 -8.07 -26.74 -15.21
N SER A 180 -9.05 -27.35 -15.88
CA SER A 180 -9.09 -28.81 -16.10
C SER A 180 -8.16 -29.27 -17.23
N LYS A 181 -7.72 -28.33 -18.08
CA LYS A 181 -6.95 -28.60 -19.30
C LYS A 181 -5.49 -28.18 -19.19
N MET A 182 -4.91 -28.29 -17.99
CA MET A 182 -3.53 -27.85 -17.70
C MET A 182 -2.45 -28.94 -17.91
N GLY A 183 -2.84 -30.16 -18.28
CA GLY A 183 -1.91 -31.28 -18.45
C GLY A 183 -1.20 -31.64 -17.13
N HIS A 184 0.11 -31.81 -17.17
CA HIS A 184 0.94 -31.99 -15.95
C HIS A 184 1.20 -30.69 -15.19
N GLY A 185 0.85 -29.54 -15.78
CA GLY A 185 1.03 -28.22 -15.19
C GLY A 185 -0.11 -27.84 -14.24
N ALA A 186 -0.04 -26.60 -13.76
CA ALA A 186 -1.06 -25.98 -12.93
C ALA A 186 -1.09 -24.47 -13.22
N TYR A 187 -2.24 -23.84 -13.06
CA TYR A 187 -2.33 -22.39 -13.17
C TYR A 187 -1.69 -21.74 -11.96
N SER A 188 -0.76 -20.81 -12.21
CA SER A 188 -0.20 -19.94 -11.18
C SER A 188 -1.21 -18.86 -10.84
N ILE A 189 -1.59 -18.73 -9.57
CA ILE A 189 -2.53 -17.68 -9.14
C ILE A 189 -1.78 -16.35 -9.18
N GLU A 190 -2.31 -15.43 -9.98
CA GLU A 190 -1.79 -14.08 -10.11
C GLU A 190 -1.87 -13.32 -8.77
N PRO A 191 -0.92 -12.42 -8.48
CA PRO A 191 -0.78 -11.78 -7.18
C PRO A 191 -1.84 -10.71 -6.87
#